data_AF-J0UX78-F1
#
_entry.id   AF-J0UX78-F1
#
_cell.length_a   1.000
_cell.length_b   1.000
_cell.length_c   1.000
_cell.angle_alpha   90.00
_cell.angle_beta   90.00
_cell.angle_gamma   90.00
#
_symmetry.space_group_name_H-M   'P 1'
#
loop_
_entity.id
_entity.type
_entity.pdbx_description
1 polymer ?
#
loop_
_entity_poly.entity_id
_entity_poly.type
_entity_poly.pdbx_seq_one_letter_code
_entity_poly.pdbx_strand_id
1 'polypeptide(L)'
;MSMEKLTEKEQVICNYLAEQNLVGLEDVQKKFEQYSKQEVIYLLEQMKEKKYLEIGQGFDKNTKIILIKEAREFIYGEKNQK
;
A
#
# COMPACT_ATOMS: atom_id res chain seq x y z
N MET A 1 9.99 -3.39 17.91
CA MET A 1 10.36 -3.69 16.52
C MET A 1 9.90 -2.50 15.69
N SER A 2 10.79 -1.80 15.00
CA SER A 2 10.41 -0.62 14.20
C SER A 2 9.99 -1.08 12.82
N MET A 3 8.86 -0.57 12.31
CA MET A 3 8.50 -0.78 10.91
C MET A 3 9.55 -0.16 9.99
N GLU A 4 9.85 -0.83 8.89
CA GLU A 4 10.83 -0.33 7.92
C GLU A 4 10.35 0.95 7.24
N LYS A 5 11.28 1.88 7.00
CA LYS A 5 10.92 3.15 6.37
C LYS A 5 10.40 2.92 4.94
N LEU A 6 9.24 3.48 4.65
CA LEU A 6 8.70 3.53 3.29
C LEU A 6 9.44 4.61 2.47
N THR A 7 9.64 4.34 1.20
CA THR A 7 10.03 5.35 0.21
C THR A 7 8.84 6.28 -0.07
N GLU A 8 9.09 7.43 -0.69
CA GLU A 8 8.03 8.37 -1.03
C GLU A 8 6.91 7.71 -1.86
N LYS A 9 7.27 6.88 -2.85
CA LYS A 9 6.29 6.16 -3.68
C LYS A 9 5.45 5.19 -2.85
N GLU A 10 6.08 4.40 -1.99
CA GLU A 10 5.38 3.45 -1.13
C GLU A 10 4.50 4.18 -0.11
N GLN A 11 4.97 5.29 0.47
CA GLN A 11 4.19 6.08 1.43
C GLN A 11 2.94 6.66 0.78
N VAL A 12 3.02 7.14 -0.47
CA VAL A 12 1.85 7.66 -1.19
C VAL A 12 0.83 6.54 -1.46
N ILE A 13 1.28 5.35 -1.88
CA ILE A 13 0.42 4.18 -2.06
C ILE A 13 -0.20 3.77 -0.72
N CYS A 14 0.60 3.72 0.35
CA CYS A 14 0.16 3.36 1.70
C CYS A 14 -0.90 4.33 2.23
N ASN A 15 -0.68 5.64 2.07
CA ASN A 15 -1.63 6.68 2.44
C ASN A 15 -2.96 6.52 1.69
N TYR A 16 -2.88 6.29 0.37
CA TYR A 16 -4.08 6.04 -0.43
C TYR A 16 -4.83 4.80 0.06
N LEU A 17 -4.14 3.69 0.30
CA LEU A 17 -4.72 2.46 0.83
C LEU A 17 -5.25 2.61 2.26
N ALA A 18 -4.68 3.53 3.07
CA ALA A 18 -5.16 3.81 4.41
C ALA A 18 -6.49 4.58 4.41
N GLU A 19 -6.66 5.49 3.44
CA GLU A 19 -7.90 6.24 3.22
C GLU A 19 -9.02 5.37 2.60
N GLN A 20 -8.66 4.30 1.90
CA GLN A 20 -9.62 3.37 1.30
C GLN A 20 -9.89 2.18 2.22
N ASN A 21 -11.18 1.81 2.39
CA ASN A 21 -11.54 0.66 3.23
C ASN A 21 -11.15 -0.68 2.60
N LEU A 22 -11.31 -0.80 1.29
CA LEU A 22 -10.97 -1.99 0.52
C LEU A 22 -10.67 -1.55 -0.92
N VAL A 23 -9.47 -1.84 -1.40
CA VAL A 23 -9.03 -1.43 -2.73
C VAL A 23 -8.54 -2.65 -3.52
N GLY A 24 -8.95 -2.71 -4.78
CA GLY A 24 -8.45 -3.69 -5.73
C GLY A 24 -7.14 -3.25 -6.37
N LEU A 25 -6.36 -4.19 -6.89
CA LEU A 25 -5.17 -3.89 -7.68
C LEU A 25 -5.48 -2.94 -8.85
N GLU A 26 -6.65 -3.07 -9.49
CA GLU A 26 -7.07 -2.16 -10.57
C GLU A 26 -7.27 -0.72 -10.09
N ASP A 27 -7.83 -0.49 -8.90
CA ASP A 27 -8.01 0.85 -8.36
C ASP A 27 -6.66 1.52 -8.07
N VAL A 28 -5.71 0.75 -7.51
CA VAL A 28 -4.34 1.24 -7.33
C VAL A 28 -3.71 1.54 -8.68
N GLN A 29 -3.80 0.64 -9.67
CA GLN A 29 -3.23 0.88 -10.99
C GLN A 29 -3.85 2.09 -11.70
N LYS A 30 -5.15 2.33 -11.55
CA LYS A 30 -5.80 3.54 -12.07
C LYS A 30 -5.33 4.79 -11.35
N LYS A 31 -5.28 4.76 -10.01
CA LYS A 31 -4.82 5.89 -9.22
C LYS A 31 -3.36 6.25 -9.51
N PHE A 32 -2.56 5.23 -9.81
CA PHE A 32 -1.15 5.31 -10.08
C PHE A 32 -0.84 4.97 -11.55
N GLU A 33 -1.70 5.42 -12.49
CA GLU A 33 -1.54 5.15 -13.93
C GLU A 33 -0.23 5.70 -14.51
N GLN A 34 0.36 6.69 -13.83
CA GLN A 34 1.70 7.23 -14.11
C GLN A 34 2.81 6.19 -13.95
N TYR A 35 2.58 5.13 -13.16
CA TYR A 35 3.50 4.04 -12.95
C TYR A 35 3.10 2.83 -13.80
N SER A 36 4.10 2.12 -14.31
CA SER A 36 3.85 0.87 -15.03
C SER A 36 3.23 -0.17 -14.10
N LYS A 37 2.40 -1.06 -14.66
CA LYS A 37 1.79 -2.18 -13.91
C LYS A 37 2.83 -2.96 -13.08
N GLN A 38 3.98 -3.25 -13.67
CA GLN A 38 5.10 -3.93 -12.98
C GLN A 38 5.65 -3.10 -11.82
N GLU A 39 5.75 -1.77 -11.96
CA GLU A 39 6.25 -0.90 -10.91
C GLU A 39 5.27 -0.83 -9.73
N VAL A 40 3.97 -0.73 -10.00
CA VAL A 40 2.94 -0.79 -8.94
C VAL A 40 2.98 -2.13 -8.21
N ILE A 41 3.06 -3.24 -8.95
CA ILE A 41 3.17 -4.59 -8.36
C ILE A 41 4.42 -4.68 -7.48
N TYR A 42 5.57 -4.25 -7.99
CA TYR A 42 6.83 -4.24 -7.25
C TYR A 42 6.71 -3.45 -5.94
N LEU A 43 6.14 -2.24 -5.98
CA LEU A 43 5.93 -1.42 -4.78
C LEU A 43 5.02 -2.11 -3.76
N LEU A 44 3.93 -2.74 -4.22
CA LEU A 44 3.04 -3.50 -3.33
C LEU A 44 3.74 -4.71 -2.71
N GLU A 45 4.57 -5.43 -3.46
CA GLU A 45 5.37 -6.54 -2.94
C GLU A 45 6.38 -6.05 -1.89
N GLN A 46 7.10 -4.96 -2.15
CA GLN A 46 8.02 -4.37 -1.17
C GLN A 46 7.29 -3.98 0.11
N MET A 47 6.12 -3.35 0.00
CA MET A 47 5.29 -3.02 1.16
C MET A 47 4.78 -4.25 1.91
N LYS A 48 4.50 -5.36 1.21
CA LYS A 48 4.15 -6.64 1.82
C LYS A 48 5.34 -7.22 2.60
N GLU A 49 6.55 -7.18 2.04
CA GLU A 49 7.78 -7.64 2.71
C GLU A 49 8.05 -6.81 3.98
N LYS A 50 7.85 -5.49 3.90
CA LYS A 50 7.96 -4.56 5.04
C LYS A 50 6.81 -4.69 6.05
N LYS A 51 5.88 -5.62 5.84
CA LYS A 51 4.69 -5.87 6.69
C LYS A 51 3.77 -4.67 6.82
N TYR A 52 3.61 -3.87 5.75
CA TYR A 52 2.64 -2.77 5.74
C TYR A 52 1.25 -3.18 5.23
N LEU A 53 1.19 -4.19 4.36
CA LEU A 53 -0.05 -4.64 3.76
C LEU A 53 -0.03 -6.15 3.51
N GLU A 54 -1.20 -6.71 3.33
CA GLU A 54 -1.41 -8.06 2.83
C GLU A 54 -2.05 -7.99 1.45
N ILE A 55 -1.53 -8.82 0.56
CA ILE A 55 -2.03 -8.98 -0.80
C ILE A 55 -2.75 -10.31 -0.85
N GLY A 56 -3.97 -10.33 -1.41
CA GLY A 56 -4.72 -11.56 -1.66
C GLY A 56 -3.95 -12.57 -2.54
N GLN A 57 -4.60 -13.68 -2.87
CA GLN A 57 -3.98 -14.72 -3.71
C GLN A 57 -3.71 -14.18 -5.13
N GLY A 58 -2.48 -13.72 -5.40
CA GLY A 58 -2.01 -13.29 -6.72
C GLY A 58 -2.13 -11.79 -7.01
N PHE A 59 -1.79 -11.40 -8.24
CA PHE A 59 -1.93 -10.03 -8.81
C PHE A 59 -2.90 -10.03 -9.99
N ASP A 60 -4.09 -10.58 -9.74
CA ASP A 60 -5.19 -10.69 -10.68
C ASP A 60 -6.17 -9.53 -10.49
N LYS A 61 -7.14 -9.39 -11.42
CA LYS A 61 -8.19 -8.36 -11.33
C LYS A 61 -9.00 -8.39 -10.03
N ASN A 62 -9.04 -9.54 -9.36
CA ASN A 62 -9.75 -9.73 -8.09
C ASN A 62 -8.84 -9.59 -6.87
N THR A 63 -7.56 -9.26 -7.06
CA THR A 63 -6.61 -9.09 -5.97
C THR A 63 -7.02 -7.92 -5.11
N LYS A 64 -7.29 -8.23 -3.83
CA LYS A 64 -7.56 -7.25 -2.80
C LYS A 64 -6.28 -6.92 -2.08
N ILE A 65 -6.06 -5.63 -1.87
CA ILE A 65 -4.93 -5.12 -1.11
C ILE A 65 -5.49 -4.61 0.21
N ILE A 66 -5.02 -5.19 1.30
CA ILE A 66 -5.52 -4.91 2.65
C ILE A 66 -4.37 -4.32 3.44
N LEU A 67 -4.54 -3.08 3.91
CA LEU A 67 -3.57 -2.49 4.82
C LEU A 67 -3.69 -3.15 6.18
N ILE A 68 -2.57 -3.55 6.78
CA ILE A 68 -2.62 -4.12 8.13
C ILE A 68 -2.91 -3.02 9.15
N LYS A 69 -3.47 -3.42 10.30
CA LYS A 69 -3.87 -2.47 11.35
C LYS A 69 -2.69 -1.63 11.84
N GLU A 70 -1.53 -2.24 12.09
CA GLU A 70 -0.32 -1.55 12.58
C GLU A 70 0.17 -0.47 11.60
N ALA A 71 0.19 -0.79 10.30
CA ALA A 71 0.58 0.13 9.25
C ALA A 71 -0.38 1.32 9.15
N ARG A 72 -1.68 1.05 9.31
CA ARG A 72 -2.71 2.08 9.33
C ARG A 72 -2.47 3.02 10.51
N GLU A 73 -2.29 2.47 11.71
CA GLU A 73 -2.01 3.26 12.92
C GLU A 73 -0.72 4.07 12.79
N PHE A 74 0.34 3.51 12.19
CA PHE A 74 1.60 4.20 11.93
C PHE A 74 1.41 5.41 10.99
N ILE A 75 0.73 5.22 9.86
CA ILE A 75 0.44 6.26 8.87
C ILE A 75 -0.39 7.41 9.49
N TYR A 76 -1.45 7.08 10.22
CA TYR A 76 -2.29 8.08 10.88
C TYR A 76 -1.57 8.76 12.06
N GLY A 77 -0.69 8.03 12.74
CA GLY A 77 0.16 8.54 13.81
C GLY A 77 1.17 9.58 13.31
N GLU A 78 1.81 9.34 12.16
CA GLU A 78 2.71 10.34 11.54
C GLU A 78 1.95 11.57 11.02
N LYS A 79 0.77 11.40 10.40
CA LYS A 79 0.01 12.52 9.80
C LYS A 79 -0.47 13.56 10.83
N ASN A 80 -0.60 13.18 12.10
CA ASN A 80 -1.04 14.05 13.20
C ASN A 80 0.11 14.60 14.06
N GLN A 81 1.36 14.48 13.62
CA GLN A 81 2.53 14.97 14.34
C GLN A 81 3.02 16.36 13.85
N LYS A 82 2.10 17.23 13.42
CA LYS A 82 2.39 18.58 12.92
C LYS A 82 1.76 19.68 13.77
#